data_AF-A0A835H6W3-F1
#
_entry.id   AF-A0A835H6W3-F1
#
_cell.length_a   1.000
_cell.length_b   1.000
_cell.length_c   1.000
_cell.angle_alpha   90.00
_cell.angle_beta   90.00
_cell.angle_gamma   90.00
#
_symmetry.space_group_name_H-M   'P 1'
#
loop_
_entity.id
_entity.type
_entity.pdbx_description
1 polymer ?
#
loop_
_entity_poly.entity_id
_entity_poly.type
_entity_poly.pdbx_seq_one_letter_code
_entity_poly.pdbx_strand_id
1 'polypeptide(L)'
;MSESSTEEEDDIPDMSSLPCSSMNLMLHGAVFAESLPMSSERVISIDGWLQLISGSFYIPKESDNKPLGGDAHFICADEQTIGVADGVGGWAKKGIDSGEYARLLVSNLIFAIKCEPYDSVDPKKVLNLAYSNTKAQGSSTACIVTLKEKRLCAVNIGDSGFIVIRKEKKIYRSPIQQRHFNCPYQLGNSPGCDRPHSAQVLNFPVEAGDAIVVGTDGLFDNLFDLEIVEEVNKGIRDGLDPNEVAYIIAGIAWLRSYDNQPTPFAKQAKMAGKHCSGGKKDDISVIVAYIR
;
A
#
# COMPACT_ATOMS: atom_id res chain seq x y z
N MET A 1 -5.53 -13.78 52.18
CA MET A 1 -4.26 -14.29 51.63
C MET A 1 -4.39 -14.17 50.13
N SER A 2 -3.58 -13.27 49.59
CA SER A 2 -3.48 -12.83 48.21
C SER A 2 -2.72 -13.82 47.34
N GLU A 3 -3.13 -13.88 46.06
CA GLU A 3 -2.35 -14.09 44.82
C GLU A 3 -1.53 -15.40 44.68
N SER A 4 -1.37 -16.00 43.50
CA SER A 4 -1.08 -15.38 42.21
C SER A 4 -1.63 -16.17 41.01
N SER A 5 -2.14 -15.43 40.03
CA SER A 5 -2.29 -15.86 38.64
C SER A 5 -1.04 -15.43 37.87
N THR A 6 -0.38 -16.37 37.21
CA THR A 6 0.73 -16.11 36.29
C THR A 6 0.17 -15.52 35.00
N GLU A 7 0.52 -14.28 34.70
CA GLU A 7 0.35 -13.66 33.39
C GLU A 7 1.47 -14.16 32.47
N GLU A 8 1.11 -14.75 31.34
CA GLU A 8 2.04 -15.00 30.24
C GLU A 8 2.27 -13.65 29.52
N GLU A 9 3.48 -13.13 29.62
CA GLU A 9 3.94 -12.00 28.80
C GLU A 9 4.13 -12.52 27.36
N ASP A 10 3.26 -12.07 26.44
CA ASP A 10 3.47 -12.25 25.00
C ASP A 10 4.68 -11.39 24.58
N ASP A 11 5.81 -12.04 24.32
CA ASP A 11 7.05 -11.40 23.84
C ASP A 11 6.79 -10.61 22.54
N ILE A 12 7.05 -9.30 22.59
CA ILE A 12 7.02 -8.42 21.41
C ILE A 12 8.24 -8.76 20.53
N PRO A 13 8.06 -9.18 19.26
CA PRO A 13 9.19 -9.57 18.43
C PRO A 13 10.05 -8.35 18.00
N ASP A 14 11.38 -8.53 18.05
CA ASP A 14 12.38 -7.52 17.68
C ASP A 14 12.38 -7.23 16.17
N MET A 15 12.41 -5.96 15.75
CA MET A 15 12.51 -5.55 14.35
C MET A 15 13.76 -6.09 13.64
N SER A 16 14.79 -6.51 14.36
CA SER A 16 15.97 -7.17 13.78
C SER A 16 15.69 -8.57 13.19
N SER A 17 14.51 -9.14 13.48
CA SER A 17 14.10 -10.49 13.06
C SER A 17 13.38 -10.57 11.72
N LEU A 18 13.13 -9.44 11.04
CA LEU A 18 12.50 -9.44 9.71
C LEU A 18 13.42 -10.15 8.68
N PRO A 19 12.92 -11.12 7.89
CA PRO A 19 13.74 -11.85 6.92
C PRO A 19 14.21 -10.93 5.78
N CYS A 20 15.50 -10.58 5.81
CA CYS A 20 16.20 -9.92 4.72
C CYS A 20 16.57 -10.96 3.64
N SER A 21 15.60 -11.39 2.84
CA SER A 21 15.88 -12.30 1.71
C SER A 21 14.92 -12.12 0.54
N SER A 22 15.07 -10.99 -0.17
CA SER A 22 14.68 -10.85 -1.59
C SER A 22 15.46 -9.74 -2.28
N MET A 23 16.79 -9.72 -2.10
CA MET A 23 17.71 -8.97 -2.96
C MET A 23 18.64 -9.98 -3.63
N ASN A 24 18.24 -10.49 -4.80
CA ASN A 24 19.13 -10.88 -5.89
C ASN A 24 18.33 -11.53 -7.02
N LEU A 25 17.99 -10.75 -8.04
CA LEU A 25 18.31 -11.14 -9.40
C LEU A 25 18.28 -9.91 -10.32
N MET A 26 19.30 -9.85 -11.19
CA MET A 26 19.57 -8.87 -12.24
C MET A 26 20.39 -7.65 -11.83
N LEU A 27 21.71 -7.73 -12.06
CA LEU A 27 22.39 -6.90 -13.06
C LEU A 27 23.87 -7.35 -13.15
N HIS A 28 24.30 -7.75 -14.34
CA HIS A 28 25.71 -7.80 -14.72
C HIS A 28 25.88 -6.89 -15.94
N GLY A 29 26.86 -5.98 -15.86
CA GLY A 29 27.47 -5.34 -17.02
C GLY A 29 27.28 -3.83 -17.11
N ALA A 30 28.31 -3.08 -16.72
CA ALA A 30 29.11 -2.22 -17.60
C ALA A 30 29.68 -1.00 -16.84
N VAL A 31 30.98 -1.01 -16.56
CA VAL A 31 32.05 -0.17 -17.15
C VAL A 31 32.21 1.22 -16.48
N PHE A 32 33.40 1.38 -15.90
CA PHE A 32 33.99 2.60 -15.32
C PHE A 32 34.01 3.79 -16.28
N ALA A 33 33.73 4.99 -15.74
CA ALA A 33 34.27 6.25 -16.25
C ALA A 33 34.56 7.20 -15.08
N GLU A 34 35.81 7.64 -14.98
CA GLU A 34 36.32 8.63 -14.02
C GLU A 34 35.88 10.07 -14.34
N SER A 35 36.09 10.93 -13.35
CA SER A 35 35.54 12.26 -13.07
C SER A 35 36.16 13.44 -13.83
N LEU A 36 35.39 14.54 -13.95
CA LEU A 36 35.87 15.93 -13.93
C LEU A 36 34.80 16.88 -13.33
N PRO A 37 35.17 17.97 -12.62
CA PRO A 37 34.23 18.83 -11.92
C PRO A 37 33.71 19.96 -12.82
N MET A 38 32.40 20.23 -12.81
CA MET A 38 31.81 21.39 -13.48
C MET A 38 31.18 22.36 -12.49
N SER A 39 31.51 23.63 -12.72
CA SER A 39 31.23 24.82 -11.95
C SER A 39 29.74 25.18 -11.84
N SER A 40 29.44 25.95 -10.80
CA SER A 40 28.13 26.51 -10.47
C SER A 40 27.54 27.35 -11.60
N GLU A 41 26.49 26.85 -12.25
CA GLU A 41 25.58 27.66 -13.06
C GLU A 41 24.20 27.69 -12.40
N ARG A 42 23.64 28.91 -12.31
CA ARG A 42 22.33 29.17 -11.71
C ARG A 42 21.28 28.40 -12.50
N VAL A 43 20.60 27.48 -11.84
CA VAL A 43 19.49 26.73 -12.42
C VAL A 43 18.34 27.69 -12.69
N ILE A 44 18.07 27.88 -13.99
CA ILE A 44 16.87 28.53 -14.50
C ILE A 44 15.71 27.56 -14.22
N SER A 45 14.71 28.02 -13.47
CA SER A 45 13.47 27.29 -13.22
C SER A 45 12.69 27.11 -14.54
N ILE A 46 12.92 26.00 -15.22
CA ILE A 46 11.94 25.41 -16.13
C ILE A 46 10.79 24.89 -15.25
N ASP A 47 9.55 25.32 -15.49
CA ASP A 47 8.36 24.74 -14.85
C ASP A 47 8.34 23.23 -15.14
N GLY A 48 8.88 22.45 -14.19
CA GLY A 48 9.11 21.03 -14.34
C GLY A 48 7.81 20.23 -14.36
N TRP A 49 7.82 19.13 -15.10
CA TRP A 49 6.78 18.10 -14.97
C TRP A 49 6.93 17.45 -13.61
N LEU A 50 5.82 17.30 -12.88
CA LEU A 50 5.85 16.62 -11.60
C LEU A 50 6.12 15.13 -11.82
N GLN A 51 6.92 14.55 -10.93
CA GLN A 51 7.25 13.14 -10.90
C GLN A 51 6.88 12.49 -9.57
N LEU A 52 6.47 11.23 -9.64
CA LEU A 52 6.09 10.36 -8.54
C LEU A 52 7.25 9.39 -8.23
N ILE A 53 8.19 9.83 -7.38
CA ILE A 53 9.32 9.00 -6.97
C ILE A 53 8.86 8.08 -5.85
N SER A 54 8.85 6.77 -6.08
CA SER A 54 8.16 5.81 -5.22
C SER A 54 9.07 4.69 -4.71
N GLY A 55 8.72 4.14 -3.55
CA GLY A 55 9.33 2.97 -2.93
C GLY A 55 8.28 2.21 -2.13
N SER A 56 8.51 0.93 -1.86
CA SER A 56 7.51 0.08 -1.23
C SER A 56 8.12 -0.97 -0.32
N PHE A 57 7.32 -1.41 0.65
CA PHE A 57 7.67 -2.53 1.50
C PHE A 57 6.44 -3.40 1.74
N TYR A 58 6.67 -4.72 1.85
CA TYR A 58 5.63 -5.71 2.05
C TYR A 58 6.04 -6.68 3.15
N ILE A 59 5.16 -6.86 4.14
CA ILE A 59 5.30 -7.85 5.21
C ILE A 59 4.13 -8.82 5.08
N PRO A 60 4.35 -10.07 4.64
CA PRO A 60 3.29 -11.07 4.58
C PRO A 60 2.90 -11.49 5.98
N LYS A 61 1.62 -11.82 6.16
CA LYS A 61 1.12 -12.45 7.38
C LYS A 61 1.74 -13.84 7.53
N GLU A 62 2.31 -14.11 8.69
CA GLU A 62 2.93 -15.40 9.00
C GLU A 62 1.95 -16.57 8.76
N SER A 63 2.34 -17.47 7.86
CA SER A 63 1.57 -18.67 7.55
C SER A 63 2.44 -19.72 6.86
N ASP A 64 2.55 -20.90 7.48
CA ASP A 64 3.31 -22.04 6.91
C ASP A 64 2.80 -22.46 5.52
N ASN A 65 1.49 -22.29 5.28
CA ASN A 65 0.84 -22.70 4.04
C ASN A 65 0.76 -21.58 2.99
N LYS A 66 1.10 -20.33 3.35
CA LYS A 66 0.98 -19.15 2.48
C LYS A 66 2.16 -18.20 2.66
N PRO A 67 3.38 -18.63 2.30
CA PRO A 67 4.59 -17.82 2.53
C PRO A 67 4.62 -16.51 1.73
N LEU A 68 3.80 -16.39 0.68
CA LEU A 68 3.69 -15.17 -0.15
C LEU A 68 2.64 -14.18 0.38
N GLY A 69 1.86 -14.57 1.41
CA GLY A 69 0.75 -13.79 1.95
C GLY A 69 -0.39 -13.51 0.96
N GLY A 70 -1.32 -12.66 1.40
CA GLY A 70 -2.55 -12.30 0.70
C GLY A 70 -2.49 -11.04 -0.18
N ASP A 71 -1.49 -10.19 0.02
CA ASP A 71 -1.38 -8.92 -0.70
C ASP A 71 -0.52 -9.03 -1.98
N ALA A 72 -0.68 -8.03 -2.84
CA ALA A 72 0.22 -7.72 -3.93
C ALA A 72 0.31 -6.20 -4.14
N HIS A 73 1.44 -5.71 -4.64
CA HIS A 73 1.64 -4.29 -4.95
C HIS A 73 2.50 -4.12 -6.20
N PHE A 74 2.50 -2.92 -6.79
CA PHE A 74 3.33 -2.58 -7.94
C PHE A 74 3.72 -1.11 -8.00
N ILE A 75 4.84 -0.85 -8.67
CA ILE A 75 5.32 0.48 -9.06
C ILE A 75 5.65 0.45 -10.55
N CYS A 76 4.92 1.21 -11.35
CA CYS A 76 5.21 1.48 -12.76
C CYS A 76 5.75 2.90 -12.88
N ALA A 77 7.07 3.04 -12.67
CA ALA A 77 7.72 4.35 -12.60
C ALA A 77 7.59 5.15 -13.90
N ASP A 78 7.78 4.52 -15.07
CA ASP A 78 7.69 5.22 -16.36
C ASP A 78 6.28 5.80 -16.61
N GLU A 79 5.25 5.08 -16.16
CA GLU A 79 3.85 5.49 -16.29
C GLU A 79 3.31 6.23 -15.06
N GLN A 80 4.18 6.56 -14.11
CA GLN A 80 3.86 7.33 -12.90
C GLN A 80 2.66 6.74 -12.14
N THR A 81 2.58 5.41 -12.10
CA THR A 81 1.42 4.67 -11.57
C THR A 81 1.86 3.66 -10.52
N ILE A 82 1.22 3.69 -9.36
CA ILE A 82 1.46 2.80 -8.23
C ILE A 82 0.13 2.18 -7.77
N GLY A 83 0.19 1.05 -7.09
CA GLY A 83 -1.03 0.48 -6.53
C GLY A 83 -0.82 -0.77 -5.69
N VAL A 84 -1.87 -1.10 -4.95
CA VAL A 84 -1.96 -2.26 -4.07
C VAL A 84 -3.25 -3.04 -4.35
N ALA A 85 -3.22 -4.33 -4.05
CA ALA A 85 -4.37 -5.22 -4.06
C ALA A 85 -4.25 -6.17 -2.88
N ASP A 86 -5.27 -6.23 -2.02
CA ASP A 86 -5.32 -7.12 -0.87
C ASP A 86 -6.31 -8.26 -1.17
N GLY A 87 -5.84 -9.50 -1.10
CA GLY A 87 -6.64 -10.69 -1.31
C GLY A 87 -7.47 -11.06 -0.09
N VAL A 88 -8.81 -10.96 -0.22
CA VAL A 88 -9.76 -11.14 0.90
C VAL A 88 -9.61 -12.51 1.58
N GLY A 89 -9.12 -12.52 2.83
CA GLY A 89 -8.79 -13.75 3.57
C GLY A 89 -9.95 -14.72 3.83
N GLY A 90 -11.21 -14.30 3.67
CA GLY A 90 -12.39 -15.16 3.83
C GLY A 90 -12.40 -16.40 2.92
N TRP A 91 -11.68 -16.36 1.79
CA TRP A 91 -11.53 -17.48 0.86
C TRP A 91 -10.81 -18.70 1.43
N ALA A 92 -10.00 -18.52 2.48
CA ALA A 92 -9.31 -19.62 3.15
C ALA A 92 -10.27 -20.70 3.68
N LYS A 93 -11.50 -20.33 4.06
CA LYS A 93 -12.55 -21.28 4.50
C LYS A 93 -12.98 -22.26 3.42
N LYS A 94 -12.69 -21.96 2.15
CA LYS A 94 -12.95 -22.81 0.98
C LYS A 94 -11.67 -23.45 0.43
N GLY A 95 -10.55 -23.33 1.15
CA GLY A 95 -9.24 -23.80 0.68
C GLY A 95 -8.68 -23.00 -0.51
N ILE A 96 -9.18 -21.79 -0.75
CA ILE A 96 -8.75 -20.95 -1.87
C ILE A 96 -7.73 -19.92 -1.38
N ASP A 97 -6.62 -19.78 -2.11
CA ASP A 97 -5.65 -18.73 -1.84
C ASP A 97 -6.08 -17.39 -2.46
N SER A 98 -6.53 -16.45 -1.62
CA SER A 98 -6.87 -15.10 -2.07
C SER A 98 -5.66 -14.32 -2.60
N GLY A 99 -4.45 -14.65 -2.16
CA GLY A 99 -3.22 -14.06 -2.66
C GLY A 99 -2.96 -14.38 -4.14
N GLU A 100 -3.37 -15.55 -4.63
CA GLU A 100 -3.27 -15.88 -6.07
C GLU A 100 -4.12 -14.93 -6.91
N TYR A 101 -5.33 -14.59 -6.43
CA TYR A 101 -6.18 -13.61 -7.11
C TYR A 101 -5.54 -12.22 -7.10
N ALA A 102 -5.04 -11.76 -5.95
CA ALA A 102 -4.42 -10.44 -5.81
C ALA A 102 -3.18 -10.29 -6.71
N ARG A 103 -2.27 -11.28 -6.68
CA ARG A 103 -1.06 -11.30 -7.52
C ARG A 103 -1.39 -11.35 -9.01
N LEU A 104 -2.37 -12.16 -9.43
CA LEU A 104 -2.81 -12.20 -10.83
C LEU A 104 -3.47 -10.88 -11.25
N LEU A 105 -4.27 -10.27 -10.37
CA LEU A 105 -4.85 -8.95 -10.62
C LEU A 105 -3.76 -7.90 -10.83
N VAL A 106 -2.75 -7.85 -9.96
CA VAL A 106 -1.61 -6.92 -10.11
C VAL A 106 -0.82 -7.17 -11.39
N SER A 107 -0.54 -8.42 -11.74
CA SER A 107 0.12 -8.74 -13.01
C SER A 107 -0.67 -8.21 -14.21
N ASN A 108 -2.00 -8.39 -14.19
CA ASN A 108 -2.89 -7.88 -15.23
C ASN A 108 -3.03 -6.34 -15.20
N LEU A 109 -2.90 -5.69 -14.04
CA LEU A 109 -2.86 -4.23 -13.92
C LEU A 109 -1.62 -3.67 -14.59
N ILE A 110 -0.44 -4.23 -14.31
CA ILE A 110 0.82 -3.83 -14.95
C ILE A 110 0.71 -3.98 -16.48
N PHE A 111 0.18 -5.12 -16.95
CA PHE A 111 -0.07 -5.33 -18.37
C PHE A 111 -1.00 -4.25 -18.96
N ALA A 112 -2.12 -3.97 -18.28
CA ALA A 112 -3.10 -2.99 -18.74
C ALA A 112 -2.53 -1.55 -18.76
N ILE A 113 -1.70 -1.18 -17.79
CA ILE A 113 -1.00 0.11 -17.74
C ILE A 113 -0.09 0.27 -18.97
N LYS A 114 0.69 -0.77 -19.30
CA LYS A 114 1.58 -0.77 -20.48
C LYS A 114 0.83 -0.72 -21.81
N CYS A 115 -0.47 -1.02 -21.83
CA CYS A 115 -1.32 -0.91 -23.02
C CYS A 115 -1.93 0.49 -23.21
N GLU A 116 -1.96 1.32 -22.17
CA GLU A 116 -2.46 2.69 -22.28
C GLU A 116 -1.41 3.58 -22.99
N PRO A 117 -1.83 4.64 -23.70
CA PRO A 117 -0.88 5.57 -24.28
C PRO A 117 -0.05 6.28 -23.20
N TYR A 118 1.22 6.54 -23.52
CA TYR A 118 2.15 7.25 -22.65
C TYR A 118 1.54 8.57 -22.12
N ASP A 119 1.78 8.88 -20.83
CA ASP A 119 1.23 10.04 -20.09
C ASP A 119 -0.31 10.13 -20.01
N SER A 120 -1.03 9.05 -20.34
CA SER A 120 -2.50 9.10 -20.43
C SER A 120 -3.24 7.99 -19.70
N VAL A 121 -2.55 7.25 -18.83
CA VAL A 121 -3.12 6.13 -18.05
C VAL A 121 -4.42 6.56 -17.36
N ASP A 122 -5.50 5.83 -17.67
CA ASP A 122 -6.78 5.92 -16.98
C ASP A 122 -6.91 4.73 -16.00
N PRO A 123 -6.78 4.96 -14.67
CA PRO A 123 -6.85 3.90 -13.68
C PRO A 123 -8.14 3.07 -13.76
N LYS A 124 -9.27 3.69 -14.15
CA LYS A 124 -10.54 2.98 -14.26
C LYS A 124 -10.53 2.02 -15.45
N LYS A 125 -9.99 2.41 -16.60
CA LYS A 125 -9.85 1.51 -17.76
C LYS A 125 -8.88 0.38 -17.46
N VAL A 126 -7.74 0.71 -16.85
CA VAL A 126 -6.75 -0.26 -16.38
C VAL A 126 -7.39 -1.30 -15.46
N LEU A 127 -8.16 -0.86 -14.45
CA LEU A 127 -8.86 -1.77 -13.54
C LEU A 127 -9.88 -2.67 -14.26
N ASN A 128 -10.63 -2.13 -15.23
CA ASN A 128 -11.59 -2.91 -16.01
C ASN A 128 -10.90 -4.01 -16.83
N LEU A 129 -9.83 -3.66 -17.55
CA LEU A 129 -9.09 -4.61 -18.37
C LEU A 129 -8.43 -5.68 -17.49
N ALA A 130 -7.78 -5.27 -16.40
CA ALA A 130 -7.13 -6.19 -15.48
C ALA A 130 -8.13 -7.17 -14.84
N TYR A 131 -9.25 -6.66 -14.34
CA TYR A 131 -10.34 -7.48 -13.82
C TYR A 131 -10.83 -8.50 -14.86
N SER A 132 -11.04 -8.07 -16.11
CA SER A 132 -11.53 -8.95 -17.17
C SER A 132 -10.58 -10.11 -17.49
N ASN A 133 -9.28 -9.92 -17.26
CA ASN A 133 -8.23 -10.92 -17.50
C ASN A 133 -7.91 -11.79 -16.28
N THR A 134 -8.34 -11.40 -15.07
CA THR A 134 -8.07 -12.18 -13.84
C THR A 134 -9.05 -13.35 -13.74
N LYS A 135 -8.55 -14.59 -13.91
CA LYS A 135 -9.35 -15.83 -13.88
C LYS A 135 -9.14 -16.71 -12.65
N ALA A 136 -8.18 -16.37 -11.80
CA ALA A 136 -7.97 -17.06 -10.53
C ALA A 136 -9.24 -17.06 -9.67
N GLN A 137 -9.40 -18.08 -8.83
CA GLN A 137 -10.45 -18.08 -7.82
C GLN A 137 -10.05 -17.16 -6.66
N GLY A 138 -11.04 -16.51 -6.06
CA GLY A 138 -10.81 -15.54 -5.00
C GLY A 138 -11.45 -14.19 -5.29
N SER A 139 -11.05 -13.22 -4.48
CA SER A 139 -11.37 -11.82 -4.66
C SER A 139 -10.33 -10.94 -3.99
N SER A 140 -10.27 -9.68 -4.40
CA SER A 140 -9.33 -8.72 -3.86
C SER A 140 -9.88 -7.30 -3.87
N THR A 141 -9.45 -6.49 -2.91
CA THR A 141 -9.55 -5.03 -2.96
C THR A 141 -8.51 -4.49 -3.94
N ALA A 142 -8.62 -3.23 -4.38
CA ALA A 142 -7.59 -2.61 -5.21
C ALA A 142 -7.60 -1.09 -5.09
N CYS A 143 -6.42 -0.50 -4.92
CA CYS A 143 -6.21 0.95 -5.01
C CYS A 143 -5.10 1.23 -6.02
N ILE A 144 -5.42 1.97 -7.08
CA ILE A 144 -4.47 2.35 -8.14
C ILE A 144 -4.42 3.87 -8.21
N VAL A 145 -3.22 4.43 -8.21
CA VAL A 145 -2.96 5.88 -8.20
C VAL A 145 -1.97 6.21 -9.33
N THR A 146 -2.37 7.11 -10.22
CA THR A 146 -1.55 7.63 -11.31
C THR A 146 -1.35 9.13 -11.12
N LEU A 147 -0.11 9.60 -11.21
CA LEU A 147 0.18 11.03 -11.36
C LEU A 147 0.00 11.43 -12.82
N LYS A 148 -0.91 12.37 -13.07
CA LYS A 148 -1.14 12.98 -14.37
C LYS A 148 -1.03 14.49 -14.26
N GLU A 149 0.00 15.05 -14.88
CA GLU A 149 0.34 16.47 -14.80
C GLU A 149 0.47 16.95 -13.34
N LYS A 150 -0.55 17.65 -12.81
CA LYS A 150 -0.60 18.20 -11.45
C LYS A 150 -1.69 17.56 -10.60
N ARG A 151 -2.07 16.32 -10.92
CA ARG A 151 -3.18 15.61 -10.25
C ARG A 151 -2.87 14.15 -10.05
N LEU A 152 -3.30 13.62 -8.91
CA LEU A 152 -3.49 12.19 -8.73
C LEU A 152 -4.86 11.81 -9.29
N CYS A 153 -4.87 10.93 -10.28
CA CYS A 153 -6.04 10.21 -10.74
C CYS A 153 -5.98 8.82 -10.12
N ALA A 154 -7.02 8.43 -9.38
CA ALA A 154 -7.03 7.15 -8.68
C ALA A 154 -8.36 6.41 -8.86
N VAL A 155 -8.29 5.09 -8.75
CA VAL A 155 -9.47 4.24 -8.59
C VAL A 155 -9.28 3.35 -7.36
N ASN A 156 -10.29 3.30 -6.49
CA ASN A 156 -10.30 2.48 -5.29
C ASN A 156 -11.53 1.57 -5.26
N ILE A 157 -11.33 0.30 -4.92
CA ILE A 157 -12.39 -0.64 -4.55
C ILE A 157 -12.01 -1.39 -3.28
N GLY A 158 -12.82 -1.23 -2.24
CA GLY A 158 -12.59 -1.81 -0.92
C GLY A 158 -12.02 -0.83 0.10
N ASP A 159 -11.25 -1.33 1.04
CA ASP A 159 -10.69 -0.64 2.20
C ASP A 159 -9.17 -0.45 2.18
N SER A 160 -8.51 -0.91 1.12
CA SER A 160 -7.25 -0.29 0.66
C SER A 160 -7.45 1.20 0.37
N GLY A 161 -6.35 1.95 0.24
CA GLY A 161 -6.47 3.37 -0.05
C GLY A 161 -5.16 4.14 -0.05
N PHE A 162 -5.26 5.46 -0.01
CA PHE A 162 -4.12 6.36 0.05
C PHE A 162 -4.37 7.61 0.90
N ILE A 163 -3.28 8.20 1.39
CA ILE A 163 -3.23 9.53 2.01
C ILE A 163 -2.35 10.47 1.21
N VAL A 164 -2.67 11.76 1.26
CA VAL A 164 -1.81 12.83 0.74
C VAL A 164 -1.39 13.72 1.89
N ILE A 165 -0.09 13.95 1.98
CA ILE A 165 0.58 14.74 3.02
C ILE A 165 1.23 15.94 2.35
N ARG A 166 0.94 17.13 2.87
CA ARG A 166 1.48 18.40 2.38
C ARG A 166 1.82 19.28 3.56
N LYS A 167 3.01 19.88 3.56
CA LYS A 167 3.45 20.80 4.63
C LYS A 167 3.23 20.19 6.02
N GLU A 168 3.72 18.95 6.16
CA GLU A 168 3.68 18.16 7.38
C GLU A 168 2.28 17.73 7.88
N LYS A 169 1.23 17.89 7.07
CA LYS A 169 -0.14 17.57 7.46
C LYS A 169 -0.80 16.66 6.44
N LYS A 170 -1.63 15.73 6.92
CA LYS A 170 -2.59 15.03 6.07
C LYS A 170 -3.60 16.03 5.51
N ILE A 171 -3.59 16.22 4.19
CA ILE A 171 -4.57 17.05 3.47
C ILE A 171 -5.68 16.21 2.85
N TYR A 172 -5.44 14.91 2.64
CA TYR A 172 -6.43 14.01 2.07
C TYR A 172 -6.27 12.57 2.56
N ARG A 173 -7.40 11.87 2.64
CA ARG A 173 -7.52 10.43 2.88
C ARG A 173 -8.58 9.89 1.92
N SER A 174 -8.26 8.85 1.17
CA SER A 174 -9.26 8.20 0.31
C SER A 174 -10.39 7.59 1.15
N PRO A 175 -11.65 7.67 0.71
CA PRO A 175 -12.76 7.00 1.40
C PRO A 175 -12.59 5.49 1.42
N ILE A 176 -13.05 4.88 2.51
CA ILE A 176 -13.14 3.43 2.67
C ILE A 176 -14.47 2.94 2.06
N GLN A 177 -14.43 1.86 1.27
CA GLN A 177 -15.61 1.19 0.74
C GLN A 177 -15.84 -0.16 1.44
N GLN A 178 -16.81 -0.19 2.36
CA GLN A 178 -17.23 -1.41 3.04
C GLN A 178 -18.76 -1.53 3.06
N ARG A 179 -19.27 -2.77 3.10
CA ARG A 179 -20.71 -3.02 3.31
C ARG A 179 -21.06 -2.95 4.80
N HIS A 180 -20.23 -3.60 5.61
CA HIS A 180 -20.27 -3.62 7.07
C HIS A 180 -18.82 -3.68 7.58
N PHE A 181 -18.62 -3.50 8.88
CA PHE A 181 -17.29 -3.57 9.49
C PHE A 181 -16.53 -4.83 9.07
N ASN A 182 -15.31 -4.62 8.53
CA ASN A 182 -14.41 -5.67 8.06
C ASN A 182 -15.00 -6.53 6.91
N CYS A 183 -15.82 -5.92 6.06
CA CYS A 183 -16.41 -6.53 4.86
C CYS A 183 -16.33 -5.56 3.68
N PRO A 184 -15.16 -5.49 3.01
CA PRO A 184 -14.93 -4.57 1.90
C PRO A 184 -15.68 -4.94 0.63
N TYR A 185 -15.89 -3.93 -0.20
CA TYR A 185 -16.14 -4.14 -1.62
C TYR A 185 -14.93 -4.83 -2.24
N GLN A 186 -15.15 -5.83 -3.08
CA GLN A 186 -14.07 -6.70 -3.54
C GLN A 186 -14.33 -7.21 -4.96
N LEU A 187 -13.33 -7.12 -5.82
CA LEU A 187 -13.38 -7.68 -7.17
C LEU A 187 -13.14 -9.17 -7.11
N GLY A 188 -13.99 -9.95 -7.76
CA GLY A 188 -13.84 -11.40 -7.82
C GLY A 188 -14.66 -12.05 -8.91
N ASN A 189 -14.46 -13.37 -9.04
CA ASN A 189 -15.09 -14.20 -10.08
C ASN A 189 -16.29 -15.01 -9.58
N SER A 190 -16.67 -14.83 -8.32
CA SER A 190 -17.76 -15.59 -7.69
C SER A 190 -19.04 -14.78 -7.50
N PRO A 191 -20.21 -15.44 -7.39
CA PRO A 191 -21.45 -14.78 -7.02
C PRO A 191 -21.28 -14.01 -5.70
N GLY A 192 -21.69 -12.74 -5.69
CA GLY A 192 -21.57 -11.85 -4.53
C GLY A 192 -20.33 -10.94 -4.53
N CYS A 193 -19.37 -11.15 -5.43
CA CYS A 193 -18.27 -10.20 -5.63
C CYS A 193 -18.74 -8.96 -6.42
N ASP A 194 -18.08 -7.84 -6.15
CA ASP A 194 -18.31 -6.59 -6.84
C ASP A 194 -17.64 -6.56 -8.22
N ARG A 195 -18.04 -5.58 -9.02
CA ARG A 195 -17.52 -5.34 -10.36
C ARG A 195 -16.80 -4.00 -10.41
N PRO A 196 -15.94 -3.77 -11.43
CA PRO A 196 -15.21 -2.52 -11.54
C PRO A 196 -16.11 -1.28 -11.52
N HIS A 197 -17.35 -1.34 -11.99
CA HIS A 197 -18.27 -0.19 -11.94
C HIS A 197 -18.55 0.32 -10.51
N SER A 198 -18.43 -0.52 -9.48
CA SER A 198 -18.59 -0.13 -8.06
C SER A 198 -17.41 0.67 -7.51
N ALA A 199 -16.25 0.62 -8.19
CA ALA A 199 -15.03 1.29 -7.74
C ALA A 199 -15.17 2.83 -7.81
N GLN A 200 -14.70 3.51 -6.76
CA GLN A 200 -14.64 4.96 -6.66
C GLN A 200 -13.52 5.52 -7.55
N VAL A 201 -13.85 6.52 -8.37
CA VAL A 201 -12.87 7.30 -9.13
C VAL A 201 -12.58 8.59 -8.38
N LEU A 202 -11.32 8.85 -8.10
CA LEU A 202 -10.86 9.95 -7.25
C LEU A 202 -9.88 10.81 -8.03
N ASN A 203 -9.97 12.13 -7.85
CA ASN A 203 -9.09 13.08 -8.50
C ASN A 203 -8.64 14.14 -7.50
N PHE A 204 -7.34 14.27 -7.28
CA PHE A 204 -6.80 15.16 -6.25
C PHE A 204 -5.64 16.02 -6.80
N PRO A 205 -5.65 17.36 -6.63
CA PRO A 205 -4.56 18.21 -7.09
C PRO A 205 -3.31 18.08 -6.18
N VAL A 206 -2.14 17.93 -6.79
CA VAL A 206 -0.85 17.81 -6.08
C VAL A 206 0.10 18.94 -6.44
N GLU A 207 1.05 19.22 -5.55
CA GLU A 207 2.16 20.15 -5.76
C GLU A 207 3.49 19.49 -5.42
N ALA A 208 4.59 20.02 -5.96
CA ALA A 208 5.93 19.57 -5.60
C ALA A 208 6.14 19.68 -4.08
N GLY A 209 6.71 18.64 -3.48
CA GLY A 209 6.88 18.49 -2.04
C GLY A 209 5.75 17.73 -1.34
N ASP A 210 4.69 17.32 -2.04
CA ASP A 210 3.69 16.40 -1.50
C ASP A 210 4.27 14.99 -1.31
N ALA A 211 3.82 14.29 -0.28
CA ALA A 211 4.07 12.87 -0.06
C ALA A 211 2.78 12.06 -0.08
N ILE A 212 2.81 10.91 -0.72
CA ILE A 212 1.68 10.00 -0.91
C ILE A 212 2.01 8.70 -0.21
N VAL A 213 1.07 8.17 0.58
CA VAL A 213 1.19 6.81 1.11
C VAL A 213 -0.01 6.01 0.63
N VAL A 214 0.25 4.93 -0.12
CA VAL A 214 -0.76 3.96 -0.58
C VAL A 214 -0.56 2.69 0.26
N GLY A 215 -1.63 2.08 0.71
CA GLY A 215 -1.53 0.85 1.50
C GLY A 215 -2.80 0.03 1.55
N THR A 216 -2.65 -1.19 2.05
CA THR A 216 -3.74 -2.13 2.32
C THR A 216 -4.33 -1.88 3.71
N ASP A 217 -5.39 -2.61 4.04
CA ASP A 217 -6.01 -2.50 5.36
C ASP A 217 -5.04 -2.91 6.48
N GLY A 218 -4.11 -3.84 6.27
CA GLY A 218 -3.07 -4.17 7.25
C GLY A 218 -2.22 -2.99 7.72
N LEU A 219 -2.03 -1.96 6.89
CA LEU A 219 -1.45 -0.69 7.34
C LEU A 219 -2.48 0.13 8.14
N PHE A 220 -3.64 0.38 7.52
CA PHE A 220 -4.58 1.40 7.98
C PHE A 220 -5.48 0.97 9.14
N ASP A 221 -5.56 -0.32 9.40
CA ASP A 221 -6.18 -0.92 10.57
C ASP A 221 -5.29 -0.81 11.80
N ASN A 222 -3.96 -0.72 11.60
CA ASN A 222 -2.96 -0.77 12.68
C ASN A 222 -2.35 0.60 13.01
N LEU A 223 -2.30 1.55 12.07
CA LEU A 223 -1.76 2.91 12.32
C LEU A 223 -2.80 4.00 12.09
N PHE A 224 -2.87 4.95 13.03
CA PHE A 224 -3.63 6.18 12.79
C PHE A 224 -2.93 7.04 11.74
N ASP A 225 -3.74 7.76 10.96
CA ASP A 225 -3.24 8.70 9.95
C ASP A 225 -2.17 9.67 10.49
N LEU A 226 -2.28 10.09 11.76
CA LEU A 226 -1.30 10.99 12.40
C LEU A 226 0.06 10.33 12.60
N GLU A 227 0.08 9.05 12.99
CA GLU A 227 1.33 8.28 13.13
C GLU A 227 2.01 8.12 11.77
N ILE A 228 1.25 7.82 10.71
CA ILE A 228 1.78 7.72 9.35
C ILE A 228 2.37 9.07 8.90
N VAL A 229 1.67 10.18 9.16
CA VAL A 229 2.16 11.54 8.82
C VAL A 229 3.46 11.85 9.56
N GLU A 230 3.54 11.51 10.85
CA GLU A 230 4.73 11.76 11.67
C GLU A 230 5.97 11.04 11.10
N GLU A 231 5.83 9.76 10.76
CA GLU A 231 6.93 8.96 10.20
C GLU A 231 7.34 9.42 8.81
N VAL A 232 6.40 9.79 7.94
CA VAL A 232 6.74 10.39 6.63
C VAL A 232 7.51 11.70 6.81
N ASN A 233 7.05 12.58 7.69
CA ASN A 233 7.73 13.85 7.93
C ASN A 233 9.12 13.67 8.53
N LYS A 234 9.27 12.70 9.44
CA LYS A 234 10.57 12.32 10.00
C LYS A 234 11.50 11.83 8.90
N GLY A 235 11.04 10.89 8.06
CA GLY A 235 11.83 10.41 6.92
C GLY A 235 12.25 11.51 5.95
N ILE A 236 11.35 12.45 5.62
CA ILE A 236 11.67 13.60 4.77
C ILE A 236 12.72 14.50 5.41
N ARG A 237 12.60 14.80 6.72
CA ARG A 237 13.60 15.61 7.45
C ARG A 237 14.96 14.94 7.53
N ASP A 238 14.97 13.62 7.69
CA ASP A 238 16.18 12.81 7.79
C ASP A 238 16.80 12.50 6.40
N GLY A 239 16.13 12.93 5.32
CA GLY A 239 16.60 12.75 3.95
C GLY A 239 16.45 11.34 3.40
N LEU A 240 15.60 10.52 4.03
CA LEU A 240 15.35 9.13 3.64
C LEU A 240 14.59 9.05 2.31
N ASP A 241 14.94 8.04 1.52
CA ASP A 241 14.21 7.75 0.29
C ASP A 241 12.83 7.11 0.60
N PRO A 242 11.90 7.09 -0.36
CA PRO A 242 10.57 6.52 -0.13
C PRO A 242 10.58 5.04 0.28
N ASN A 243 11.57 4.25 -0.14
CA ASN A 243 11.66 2.83 0.17
C ASN A 243 12.03 2.62 1.66
N GLU A 244 12.97 3.41 2.18
CA GLU A 244 13.32 3.41 3.60
C GLU A 244 12.13 3.83 4.48
N VAL A 245 11.37 4.85 4.06
CA VAL A 245 10.18 5.29 4.79
C VAL A 245 9.06 4.24 4.74
N ALA A 246 8.85 3.59 3.58
CA ALA A 246 7.90 2.49 3.47
C ALA A 246 8.26 1.32 4.41
N TYR A 247 9.55 0.97 4.50
CA TYR A 247 10.06 -0.04 5.43
C TYR A 247 9.74 0.29 6.89
N ILE A 248 10.04 1.53 7.31
CA ILE A 248 9.78 2.00 8.69
C ILE A 248 8.28 1.94 9.02
N ILE A 249 7.44 2.49 8.15
CA ILE A 249 5.99 2.53 8.36
C ILE A 249 5.41 1.10 8.43
N ALA A 250 5.85 0.22 7.53
CA ALA A 250 5.41 -1.18 7.55
C ALA A 250 5.85 -1.90 8.83
N GLY A 251 7.08 -1.69 9.31
CA GLY A 251 7.57 -2.26 10.56
C GLY A 251 6.79 -1.80 11.79
N ILE A 252 6.45 -0.52 11.87
CA ILE A 252 5.63 0.02 12.97
C ILE A 252 4.19 -0.54 12.89
N ALA A 253 3.59 -0.60 11.70
CA ALA A 253 2.28 -1.21 11.50
C ALA A 253 2.27 -2.69 11.91
N TRP A 254 3.33 -3.42 11.58
CA TRP A 254 3.50 -4.81 11.98
C TRP A 254 3.59 -4.97 13.49
N LEU A 255 4.45 -4.20 14.18
CA LEU A 255 4.52 -4.21 15.65
C LEU A 255 3.15 -3.90 16.29
N ARG A 256 2.45 -2.88 15.77
CA ARG A 256 1.11 -2.51 16.23
C ARG A 256 0.07 -3.60 16.02
N SER A 257 0.25 -4.47 15.02
CA SER A 257 -0.66 -5.58 14.76
C SER A 257 -0.63 -6.68 15.84
N TYR A 258 0.43 -6.74 16.65
CA TYR A 258 0.59 -7.67 17.77
C TYR A 258 0.31 -7.02 19.14
N ASP A 259 0.24 -5.70 19.20
CA ASP A 259 0.06 -4.94 20.43
C ASP A 259 -1.43 -4.88 20.84
N ASN A 260 -1.69 -4.74 22.15
CA ASN A 260 -3.02 -4.55 22.74
C ASN A 260 -3.43 -3.07 22.83
N GLN A 261 -2.57 -2.13 22.41
CA GLN A 261 -2.89 -0.70 22.36
C GLN A 261 -4.05 -0.39 21.40
N PRO A 262 -4.81 0.71 21.63
CA PRO A 262 -5.88 1.11 20.73
C PRO A 262 -5.39 1.38 19.30
N THR A 263 -5.98 0.69 18.33
CA THR A 263 -5.74 0.87 16.89
C THR A 263 -6.99 1.40 16.18
N PRO A 264 -6.86 1.90 14.93
CA PRO A 264 -8.02 2.19 14.09
C PRO A 264 -9.01 1.01 13.98
N PHE A 265 -8.51 -0.22 13.84
CA PHE A 265 -9.36 -1.41 13.77
C PHE A 265 -10.15 -1.65 15.05
N ALA A 266 -9.49 -1.65 16.22
CA ALA A 266 -10.17 -1.83 17.51
C ALA A 266 -11.23 -0.75 17.74
N LYS A 267 -10.94 0.50 17.34
CA LYS A 267 -11.91 1.61 17.42
C LYS A 267 -13.13 1.35 16.54
N GLN A 268 -12.93 0.95 15.28
CA GLN A 268 -14.01 0.63 14.35
C GLN A 268 -14.81 -0.60 14.79
N ALA A 269 -14.16 -1.63 15.31
CA ALA A 269 -14.79 -2.82 15.87
C ALA A 269 -15.75 -2.45 17.00
N LYS A 270 -15.29 -1.61 17.94
CA LYS A 270 -16.11 -1.11 19.06
C LYS A 270 -17.32 -0.32 18.57
N MET A 271 -17.15 0.55 17.57
CA MET A 271 -18.25 1.29 16.96
C MET A 271 -19.27 0.38 16.26
N ALA A 272 -18.83 -0.76 15.75
CA ALA A 272 -19.68 -1.80 15.16
C ALA A 272 -20.29 -2.77 16.19
N GLY A 273 -20.13 -2.51 17.50
CA GLY A 273 -20.64 -3.37 18.57
C GLY A 273 -19.86 -4.68 18.74
N LYS A 274 -18.63 -4.77 18.21
CA LYS A 274 -17.74 -5.91 18.39
C LYS A 274 -16.68 -5.61 19.46
N HIS A 275 -16.32 -6.63 20.24
CA HIS A 275 -15.20 -6.55 21.16
C HIS A 275 -13.90 -6.94 20.43
N CYS A 276 -12.98 -6.00 20.35
CA CYS A 276 -11.61 -6.21 19.88
C CYS A 276 -10.71 -5.22 20.62
N SER A 277 -9.66 -5.72 21.25
CA SER A 277 -8.55 -4.96 21.81
C SER A 277 -7.35 -5.12 20.89
N GLY A 278 -6.54 -4.08 20.73
CA GLY A 278 -5.27 -4.20 20.01
C GLY A 278 -5.34 -4.11 18.49
N GLY A 279 -4.25 -4.50 17.86
CA GLY A 279 -4.09 -4.55 16.43
C GLY A 279 -4.74 -5.75 15.75
N LYS A 280 -4.67 -5.74 14.42
CA LYS A 280 -5.16 -6.78 13.52
C LYS A 280 -3.98 -7.36 12.77
N LYS A 281 -3.59 -8.60 13.11
CA LYS A 281 -2.56 -9.36 12.39
C LYS A 281 -3.00 -9.60 10.94
N ASP A 282 -2.32 -8.96 10.00
CA ASP A 282 -2.65 -9.00 8.58
C ASP A 282 -1.42 -8.90 7.68
N ASP A 283 -1.62 -9.13 6.39
CA ASP A 283 -0.65 -8.76 5.36
C ASP A 283 -0.54 -7.22 5.30
N ILE A 284 0.68 -6.69 5.19
CA ILE A 284 0.94 -5.24 5.24
C ILE A 284 1.69 -4.81 4.00
N SER A 285 1.02 -4.10 3.10
CA SER A 285 1.64 -3.47 1.93
C SER A 285 1.64 -1.95 2.09
N VAL A 286 2.82 -1.34 1.93
CA VAL A 286 3.02 0.11 2.00
C VAL A 286 3.79 0.57 0.77
N ILE A 287 3.27 1.57 0.07
CA ILE A 287 3.99 2.35 -0.94
C ILE A 287 4.06 3.79 -0.46
N VAL A 288 5.25 4.35 -0.42
CA VAL A 288 5.48 5.79 -0.19
C VAL A 288 5.95 6.40 -1.51
N ALA A 289 5.46 7.59 -1.83
CA ALA A 289 5.90 8.34 -2.98
C ALA A 289 6.06 9.83 -2.69
N TYR A 290 7.05 10.47 -3.28
CA TYR A 290 7.28 11.91 -3.22
C TYR A 290 6.97 12.54 -4.58
N ILE A 291 6.21 13.64 -4.55
CA ILE A 291 5.95 14.48 -5.71
C ILE A 291 7.11 15.48 -5.84
N ARG A 292 7.88 15.41 -6.93
CA ARG A 292 9.01 16.32 -7.19
C ARG A 292 8.86 17.05 -8.52
#